data_AF-A0AAP5BIX5-F1
#
_entry.id   AF-A0AAP5BIX5-F1
#
_cell.length_a   1.000
_cell.length_b   1.000
_cell.length_c   1.000
_cell.angle_alpha   90.00
_cell.angle_beta   90.00
_cell.angle_gamma   90.00
#
_symmetry.space_group_name_H-M   'P 1'
#
loop_
_entity.id
_entity.type
_entity.pdbx_description
1 polymer ?
#
loop_
_entity_poly.entity_id
_entity_poly.type
_entity_poly.pdbx_seq_one_letter_code
_entity_poly.pdbx_strand_id
1 'polypeptide(L)'
;MNRHFRKFEEMNSDLPPAGYATVDHVEVSPRGDVIIALDAVGSDWFESSSFWQQDGSSDYRHQRVLEQILTPSRRANPFEDASLYRVEVTLSPTDGTAYSHPFGYPHAADYESKGEPNGWYQSFERAWFHLSFSKTPVPGAMPASVYSNLFGPPTTVYVQGTMPSPKAGKLLAQTFSFAHLPTKSEGFLTSRLRRVCADLLAVYDVGQGNCNSFLRDLAPSAFATLYYDLGAGVYRNSFTTPANLIFCFSQVDTVILSHWDADHWAGAYAMMVPTSTGAPGAGTYPALSKTWLAPEQKAGPVHLAFAYDIVANGGDVFIYKPSTRSPVSVNIASSRQLTVTLGNGGDRNNTGIILMAEDKSMFPSKRWLLTGDCDYPYIDASQTDEPLVGLVAPHHGATLGRRSSAPKPDNGGYCRLAYSFGSDNKHGKNTQHPTKDGADLHRVAGWDHGAWKLNEPGDCQAGADVLHTERHTKAGFGGVTGQLGGVVVGWTSAPAVPISTPCRGLSCSTPVTQA
;
A
#
# COMPACT_ATOMS: atom_id res chain seq x y z
N MET A 1 -13.24 9.06 13.51
CA MET A 1 -12.75 8.60 12.19
C MET A 1 -12.91 9.70 11.15
N ASN A 2 -11.82 10.00 10.44
CA ASN A 2 -11.81 11.01 9.39
C ASN A 2 -12.74 10.63 8.22
N ARG A 3 -13.43 11.62 7.65
CA ARG A 3 -14.38 11.43 6.54
C ARG A 3 -13.77 10.81 5.27
N HIS A 4 -12.48 11.02 5.04
CA HIS A 4 -11.75 10.49 3.88
C HIS A 4 -11.77 8.96 3.83
N PHE A 5 -11.91 8.31 5.00
CA PHE A 5 -11.85 6.85 5.15
C PHE A 5 -13.22 6.17 5.29
N ARG A 6 -14.32 6.92 5.41
CA ARG A 6 -15.65 6.33 5.63
C ARG A 6 -16.20 5.69 4.35
N LYS A 7 -16.72 4.45 4.42
CA LYS A 7 -17.32 3.74 3.28
C LYS A 7 -18.83 4.04 3.17
N PHE A 8 -19.19 4.92 2.23
CA PHE A 8 -20.55 5.32 1.77
C PHE A 8 -21.59 5.84 2.79
N GLU A 9 -22.40 6.78 2.29
CA GLU A 9 -23.34 7.68 2.99
C GLU A 9 -22.69 8.67 3.96
N GLU A 10 -21.97 9.64 3.38
CA GLU A 10 -22.12 11.07 3.70
C GLU A 10 -21.10 11.90 2.88
N MET A 11 -21.57 13.05 2.38
CA MET A 11 -20.80 14.25 1.97
C MET A 11 -20.09 14.23 0.60
N ASN A 12 -20.70 14.93 -0.37
CA ASN A 12 -19.93 15.95 -1.08
C ASN A 12 -19.31 16.84 0.00
N SER A 13 -18.01 16.69 0.28
CA SER A 13 -17.32 17.76 0.99
C SER A 13 -17.15 18.89 -0.01
N ASP A 14 -17.51 20.10 0.41
CA ASP A 14 -17.12 21.27 -0.36
C ASP A 14 -15.60 21.23 -0.51
N LEU A 15 -15.17 21.12 -1.77
CA LEU A 15 -13.77 21.27 -2.12
C LEU A 15 -13.31 22.62 -1.55
N PRO A 16 -12.27 22.62 -0.69
CA PRO A 16 -11.82 23.86 -0.10
C PRO A 16 -11.26 24.75 -1.22
N PRO A 17 -11.31 26.08 -1.06
CA PRO A 17 -10.76 26.98 -2.07
C PRO A 17 -9.25 26.77 -2.27
N ALA A 18 -8.55 26.31 -1.23
CA ALA A 18 -7.14 26.00 -1.26
C ALA A 18 -6.74 24.88 -0.30
N GLY A 19 -5.53 24.36 -0.47
CA GLY A 19 -4.96 23.31 0.37
C GLY A 19 -3.44 23.24 0.28
N TYR A 20 -2.85 22.58 1.27
CA TYR A 20 -1.44 22.20 1.25
C TYR A 20 -1.32 20.74 0.86
N ALA A 21 -0.43 20.43 -0.06
CA ALA A 21 -0.30 19.08 -0.60
C ALA A 21 1.15 18.65 -0.68
N THR A 22 1.38 17.35 -0.58
CA THR A 22 2.69 16.74 -0.75
C THR A 22 2.59 15.56 -1.68
N VAL A 23 3.64 15.30 -2.46
CA VAL A 23 3.62 14.24 -3.47
C VAL A 23 3.53 12.89 -2.77
N ASP A 24 2.51 12.13 -3.11
CA ASP A 24 2.33 10.75 -2.65
C ASP A 24 3.16 9.82 -3.54
N HIS A 25 2.90 9.84 -4.85
CA HIS A 25 3.72 9.14 -5.84
C HIS A 25 3.67 9.84 -7.20
N VAL A 26 4.54 9.41 -8.11
CA VAL A 26 4.51 9.81 -9.53
C VAL A 26 4.51 8.57 -10.40
N GLU A 27 3.62 8.55 -11.38
CA GLU A 27 3.56 7.49 -12.38
C GLU A 27 3.94 8.02 -13.76
N VAL A 28 4.78 7.28 -14.48
CA VAL A 28 5.20 7.64 -15.83
C VAL A 28 4.69 6.58 -16.80
N SER A 29 3.93 7.02 -17.80
CA SER A 29 3.48 6.14 -18.87
C SER A 29 4.58 5.91 -19.92
N PRO A 30 4.49 4.84 -20.74
CA PRO A 30 5.44 4.60 -21.83
C PRO A 30 5.54 5.72 -22.86
N ARG A 31 4.53 6.60 -22.96
CA ARG A 31 4.50 7.75 -23.89
C ARG A 31 5.05 9.04 -23.27
N GLY A 32 5.50 8.99 -22.02
CA GLY A 32 6.00 10.15 -21.29
C GLY A 32 4.92 11.00 -20.63
N ASP A 33 3.64 10.65 -20.71
CA ASP A 33 2.63 11.27 -19.84
C ASP A 33 2.91 10.88 -18.38
N VAL A 34 2.75 11.84 -17.47
CA VAL A 34 3.02 11.69 -16.04
C VAL A 34 1.76 11.96 -15.25
N ILE A 35 1.48 11.12 -14.25
CA ILE A 35 0.49 11.40 -13.21
C ILE A 35 1.24 11.76 -11.93
N ILE A 36 0.99 12.94 -11.39
CA ILE A 36 1.46 13.34 -10.06
C ILE A 36 0.29 13.21 -9.11
N ALA A 37 0.42 12.29 -8.16
CA ALA A 37 -0.52 12.12 -7.08
C ALA A 37 -0.05 12.88 -5.85
N LEU A 38 -0.96 13.62 -5.22
CA LEU A 38 -0.68 14.43 -4.05
C LEU A 38 -1.69 14.13 -2.96
N ASP A 39 -1.21 13.93 -1.74
CA ASP A 39 -2.04 13.95 -0.54
C ASP A 39 -2.16 15.40 -0.07
N ALA A 40 -3.39 15.86 0.14
CA ALA A 40 -3.69 17.24 0.46
C ALA A 40 -4.51 17.38 1.76
N VAL A 41 -4.29 18.52 2.42
CA VAL A 41 -5.09 19.00 3.55
C VAL A 41 -5.58 20.42 3.27
N GLY A 42 -6.85 20.70 3.56
CA GLY A 42 -7.44 22.02 3.35
C GLY A 42 -6.71 23.12 4.15
N SER A 43 -6.44 24.26 3.51
CA SER A 43 -5.71 25.37 4.12
C SER A 43 -6.43 25.93 5.32
N ASP A 44 -7.75 26.12 5.23
CA ASP A 44 -8.56 26.72 6.31
C ASP A 44 -8.49 25.89 7.59
N TRP A 45 -8.54 24.56 7.47
CA TRP A 45 -8.38 23.68 8.62
C TRP A 45 -6.96 23.78 9.19
N PHE A 46 -5.93 23.69 8.33
CA PHE A 46 -4.55 23.72 8.80
C PHE A 46 -4.21 25.06 9.46
N GLU A 47 -4.62 26.17 8.87
CA GLU A 47 -4.33 27.53 9.33
C GLU A 47 -5.17 27.97 10.54
N SER A 48 -6.35 27.40 10.72
CA SER A 48 -7.14 27.61 11.95
C SER A 48 -6.71 26.70 13.10
N SER A 49 -5.98 25.62 12.82
CA SER A 49 -5.56 24.65 13.82
C SER A 49 -4.59 25.23 14.85
N SER A 50 -4.51 24.57 16.01
CA SER A 50 -3.49 24.84 17.03
C SER A 50 -2.06 24.65 16.51
N PHE A 51 -1.86 23.94 15.40
CA PHE A 51 -0.56 23.79 14.75
C PHE A 51 -0.09 25.11 14.12
N TRP A 52 -1.00 25.96 13.65
CA TRP A 52 -0.68 27.18 12.91
C TRP A 52 -0.61 28.44 13.76
N GLN A 53 -1.45 28.54 14.80
CA GLN A 53 -1.65 29.76 15.60
C GLN A 53 -0.43 30.21 16.45
N GLN A 54 0.75 29.63 16.24
CA GLN A 54 1.97 29.94 16.99
C GLN A 54 2.96 30.65 16.07
N ASP A 55 3.48 31.79 16.53
CA ASP A 55 4.33 32.68 15.74
C ASP A 55 5.64 31.97 15.36
N GLY A 56 6.05 32.09 14.09
CA GLY A 56 6.99 31.21 13.37
C GLY A 56 8.44 31.17 13.85
N SER A 57 8.69 31.53 15.11
CA SER A 57 9.99 31.37 15.76
C SER A 57 10.28 29.89 16.04
N SER A 58 11.57 29.57 16.12
CA SER A 58 12.13 28.27 16.50
C SER A 58 11.87 27.92 17.98
N ASP A 59 10.72 28.31 18.52
CA ASP A 59 10.48 28.23 19.94
C ASP A 59 10.29 26.77 20.32
N TYR A 60 11.18 26.28 21.17
CA TYR A 60 11.07 25.01 21.87
C TYR A 60 9.65 24.77 22.43
N ARG A 61 8.93 25.85 22.78
CA ARG A 61 7.52 25.82 23.18
C ARG A 61 6.60 25.27 22.10
N HIS A 62 6.76 25.67 20.83
CA HIS A 62 5.96 25.16 19.73
C HIS A 62 6.19 23.66 19.50
N GLN A 63 7.44 23.22 19.53
CA GLN A 63 7.77 21.79 19.43
C GLN A 63 7.13 20.98 20.55
N ARG A 64 7.21 21.45 21.80
CA ARG A 64 6.54 20.79 22.93
C ARG A 64 5.02 20.74 22.79
N VAL A 65 4.39 21.79 22.27
CA VAL A 65 2.94 21.80 22.05
C VAL A 65 2.55 20.83 20.94
N LEU A 66 3.29 20.81 19.83
CA LEU A 66 3.11 19.80 18.78
C LEU A 66 3.27 18.38 19.35
N GLU A 67 4.34 18.13 20.10
CA GLU A 67 4.57 16.84 20.77
C GLU A 67 3.39 16.46 21.66
N GLN A 68 2.82 17.40 22.44
CA GLN A 68 1.67 17.12 23.30
C GLN A 68 0.40 16.78 22.50
N ILE A 69 0.10 17.54 21.44
CA ILE A 69 -1.11 17.33 20.62
C ILE A 69 -0.98 16.04 19.81
N LEU A 70 0.22 15.78 19.29
CA LEU A 70 0.52 14.66 18.41
C LEU A 70 1.02 13.44 19.20
N THR A 71 1.13 13.48 20.53
CA THR A 71 1.36 12.24 21.29
C THR A 71 0.15 11.32 21.09
N PRO A 72 0.32 10.11 20.52
CA PRO A 72 -0.81 9.25 20.21
C PRO A 72 -1.61 8.91 21.46
N SER A 73 -2.94 9.11 21.38
CA SER A 73 -3.86 8.85 22.49
C SER A 73 -5.07 8.06 22.00
N ARG A 74 -5.56 7.14 22.84
CA ARG A 74 -6.77 6.35 22.53
C ARG A 74 -8.08 7.14 22.59
N ARG A 75 -8.02 8.45 22.87
CA ARG A 75 -9.21 9.28 23.12
C ARG A 75 -9.59 10.17 21.94
N ALA A 76 -8.64 10.49 21.07
CA ALA A 76 -8.88 11.41 19.95
C ALA A 76 -7.87 11.20 18.83
N ASN A 77 -8.35 11.28 17.58
CA ASN A 77 -7.51 11.47 16.41
C ASN A 77 -7.41 12.99 16.13
N PRO A 78 -6.22 13.61 16.22
CA PRO A 78 -6.04 15.04 15.99
C PRO A 78 -6.34 15.46 14.55
N PHE A 79 -6.44 14.50 13.63
CA PHE A 79 -6.77 14.70 12.23
C PHE A 79 -8.22 14.31 11.89
N GLU A 80 -9.08 14.02 12.88
CA GLU A 80 -10.45 13.53 12.63
C GLU A 80 -11.27 14.48 11.74
N ASP A 81 -11.23 15.78 12.02
CA ASP A 81 -11.97 16.79 11.27
C ASP A 81 -11.14 17.42 10.13
N ALA A 82 -9.93 16.89 9.87
CA ALA A 82 -9.08 17.40 8.80
C ALA A 82 -9.76 17.22 7.44
N SER A 83 -9.74 18.27 6.64
CA SER A 83 -10.21 18.23 5.26
C SER A 83 -9.15 17.56 4.38
N LEU A 84 -9.18 16.23 4.30
CA LEU A 84 -8.22 15.41 3.56
C LEU A 84 -8.72 15.03 2.17
N TYR A 85 -7.81 15.06 1.20
CA TYR A 85 -8.10 14.71 -0.19
C TYR A 85 -6.86 14.12 -0.86
N ARG A 86 -7.08 13.40 -1.94
CA ARG A 86 -6.05 13.11 -2.92
C ARG A 86 -6.30 13.93 -4.18
N VAL A 87 -5.24 14.50 -4.75
CA VAL A 87 -5.27 15.25 -5.99
C VAL A 87 -4.39 14.53 -7.00
N GLU A 88 -4.95 14.17 -8.16
CA GLU A 88 -4.19 13.59 -9.27
C GLU A 88 -4.18 14.58 -10.44
N VAL A 89 -2.98 15.00 -10.85
CA VAL A 89 -2.76 15.87 -12.01
C VAL A 89 -2.04 15.06 -13.07
N THR A 90 -2.58 15.08 -14.29
CA THR A 90 -1.94 14.44 -15.44
C THR A 90 -1.27 15.49 -16.30
N LEU A 91 0.03 15.30 -16.57
CA LEU A 91 0.86 16.17 -17.39
C LEU A 91 1.36 15.41 -18.60
N SER A 92 1.34 16.05 -19.76
CA SER A 92 1.91 15.56 -21.01
C SER A 92 3.16 16.37 -21.36
N PRO A 93 4.13 15.81 -22.10
CA PRO A 93 5.33 16.54 -22.52
C PRO A 93 5.05 17.84 -23.29
N THR A 94 3.85 17.96 -23.88
CA THR A 94 3.35 19.14 -24.57
C THR A 94 2.90 20.28 -23.65
N ASP A 95 2.80 20.06 -22.33
CA ASP A 95 2.33 21.05 -21.36
C ASP A 95 3.41 22.05 -20.94
N GLY A 96 4.60 21.98 -21.58
CA GLY A 96 5.67 22.96 -21.45
C GLY A 96 6.14 23.12 -20.00
N THR A 97 6.09 24.35 -19.48
CA THR A 97 6.57 24.66 -18.12
C THR A 97 5.86 23.87 -17.03
N ALA A 98 4.57 23.53 -17.21
CA ALA A 98 3.85 22.71 -16.22
C ALA A 98 4.43 21.30 -16.12
N TYR A 99 4.85 20.72 -17.25
CA TYR A 99 5.52 19.43 -17.30
C TYR A 99 6.93 19.50 -16.70
N SER A 100 7.72 20.51 -17.10
CA SER A 100 9.12 20.65 -16.66
C SER A 100 9.28 21.14 -15.22
N HIS A 101 8.36 21.95 -14.70
CA HIS A 101 8.43 22.55 -13.35
C HIS A 101 7.05 22.45 -12.69
N PRO A 102 6.58 21.24 -12.37
CA PRO A 102 5.24 21.03 -11.82
C PRO A 102 5.05 21.87 -10.56
N PHE A 103 3.95 22.64 -10.53
CA PHE A 103 3.57 23.52 -9.41
C PHE A 103 4.65 24.54 -9.00
N GLY A 104 5.51 24.93 -9.94
CA GLY A 104 6.61 25.87 -9.68
C GLY A 104 7.76 25.26 -8.88
N TYR A 105 7.90 23.93 -8.88
CA TYR A 105 9.06 23.26 -8.28
C TYR A 105 10.36 23.77 -8.94
N PRO A 106 11.37 24.18 -8.15
CA PRO A 106 12.53 24.92 -8.69
C PRO A 106 13.49 24.08 -9.53
N HIS A 107 13.37 22.75 -9.48
CA HIS A 107 14.22 21.85 -10.27
C HIS A 107 13.42 21.25 -11.41
N ALA A 108 14.01 21.29 -12.61
CA ALA A 108 13.44 20.67 -13.79
C ALA A 108 13.18 19.18 -13.57
N ALA A 109 12.03 18.71 -14.02
CA ALA A 109 11.61 17.34 -13.84
C ALA A 109 12.50 16.36 -14.62
N ASP A 110 12.92 15.31 -13.92
CA ASP A 110 13.66 14.18 -14.49
C ASP A 110 12.83 12.90 -14.30
N TYR A 111 11.76 12.80 -15.10
CA TYR A 111 10.90 11.61 -15.15
C TYR A 111 11.56 10.44 -15.89
N GLU A 112 12.69 10.67 -16.59
CA GLU A 112 13.38 9.68 -17.42
C GLU A 112 14.18 8.66 -16.61
N SER A 113 14.36 8.89 -15.30
CA SER A 113 14.90 7.86 -14.40
C SER A 113 14.01 6.62 -14.31
N LYS A 114 12.80 6.65 -14.90
CA LYS A 114 11.83 5.53 -14.90
C LYS A 114 11.53 5.04 -13.48
N GLY A 115 11.45 5.97 -12.52
CA GLY A 115 11.22 5.61 -11.12
C GLY A 115 12.46 5.09 -10.38
N GLU A 116 13.64 5.02 -11.02
CA GLU A 116 14.89 4.91 -10.26
C GLU A 116 15.04 6.20 -9.44
N PRO A 117 15.20 6.12 -8.11
CA PRO A 117 15.21 7.30 -7.26
C PRO A 117 16.49 8.11 -7.51
N ASN A 118 16.43 9.04 -8.47
CA ASN A 118 17.42 10.09 -8.64
C ASN A 118 17.22 11.17 -7.55
N GLY A 119 18.19 12.06 -7.38
CA GLY A 119 18.09 13.13 -6.37
C GLY A 119 16.89 14.06 -6.59
N TRP A 120 16.41 14.20 -7.83
CA TRP A 120 15.24 15.00 -8.14
C TRP A 120 13.95 14.37 -7.58
N TYR A 121 13.69 13.09 -7.89
CA TYR A 121 12.49 12.38 -7.47
C TYR A 121 12.38 12.35 -5.94
N GLN A 122 13.47 11.99 -5.25
CA GLN A 122 13.51 11.95 -3.80
C GLN A 122 13.26 13.32 -3.14
N SER A 123 13.71 14.42 -3.78
CA SER A 123 13.47 15.78 -3.28
C SER A 123 12.07 16.27 -3.61
N PHE A 124 11.55 15.94 -4.79
CA PHE A 124 10.20 16.25 -5.24
C PHE A 124 9.14 15.55 -4.38
N GLU A 125 9.35 14.27 -4.07
CA GLU A 125 8.51 13.55 -3.11
C GLU A 125 8.48 14.24 -1.74
N ARG A 126 9.55 14.90 -1.30
CA ARG A 126 9.59 15.60 0.00
C ARG A 126 9.01 17.01 -0.05
N ALA A 127 8.69 17.51 -1.25
CA ALA A 127 8.20 18.87 -1.42
C ALA A 127 6.75 19.01 -0.92
N TRP A 128 6.46 20.22 -0.44
CA TRP A 128 5.10 20.67 -0.17
C TRP A 128 4.72 21.73 -1.20
N PHE A 129 3.44 21.79 -1.52
CA PHE A 129 2.83 22.72 -2.45
C PHE A 129 1.62 23.36 -1.80
N HIS A 130 1.38 24.62 -2.13
CA HIS A 130 0.10 25.28 -1.89
C HIS A 130 -0.71 25.21 -3.19
N LEU A 131 -1.91 24.64 -3.12
CA LEU A 131 -2.81 24.42 -4.25
C LEU A 131 -4.04 25.30 -4.10
N SER A 132 -4.44 25.98 -5.17
CA SER A 132 -5.76 26.60 -5.29
C SER A 132 -6.64 25.77 -6.22
N PHE A 133 -7.92 25.68 -5.89
CA PHE A 133 -8.88 24.86 -6.62
C PHE A 133 -9.98 25.72 -7.26
N SER A 134 -10.36 25.37 -8.49
CA SER A 134 -11.47 26.00 -9.21
C SER A 134 -12.35 24.94 -9.88
N LYS A 135 -13.67 25.15 -9.84
CA LYS A 135 -14.65 24.31 -10.56
C LYS A 135 -14.70 24.63 -12.06
N THR A 136 -14.22 25.80 -12.47
CA THR A 136 -14.18 26.26 -13.86
C THR A 136 -12.74 26.47 -14.33
N PRO A 137 -12.45 26.32 -15.64
CA PRO A 137 -11.11 26.60 -16.16
C PRO A 137 -10.67 28.01 -15.82
N VAL A 138 -9.44 28.15 -15.33
CA VAL A 138 -8.78 29.44 -15.11
C VAL A 138 -7.40 29.44 -15.80
N PRO A 139 -6.94 30.58 -16.32
CA PRO A 139 -5.66 30.65 -17.03
C PRO A 139 -4.49 30.10 -16.19
N GLY A 140 -3.73 29.16 -16.75
CA GLY A 140 -2.57 28.54 -16.09
C GLY A 140 -2.90 27.45 -15.06
N ALA A 141 -4.18 27.10 -14.86
CA ALA A 141 -4.55 25.94 -14.06
C ALA A 141 -4.58 24.65 -14.89
N MET A 142 -4.22 23.55 -14.24
CA MET A 142 -4.19 22.21 -14.83
C MET A 142 -5.46 21.46 -14.43
N PRO A 143 -6.07 20.67 -15.34
CA PRO A 143 -7.15 19.77 -14.96
C PRO A 143 -6.64 18.72 -13.97
N ALA A 144 -7.44 18.43 -12.95
CA ALA A 144 -7.11 17.48 -11.90
C ALA A 144 -8.34 16.65 -11.51
N SER A 145 -8.08 15.45 -11.02
CA SER A 145 -9.08 14.62 -10.32
C SER A 145 -8.86 14.74 -8.82
N VAL A 146 -9.88 15.16 -8.08
CA VAL A 146 -9.83 15.25 -6.62
C VAL A 146 -10.71 14.18 -6.00
N TYR A 147 -10.11 13.33 -5.16
CA TYR A 147 -10.79 12.30 -4.40
C TYR A 147 -10.93 12.77 -2.95
N SER A 148 -12.17 13.04 -2.52
CA SER A 148 -12.49 13.32 -1.12
C SER A 148 -12.59 12.06 -0.26
N ASN A 149 -12.55 10.88 -0.89
CA ASN A 149 -12.76 9.58 -0.26
C ASN A 149 -11.92 8.49 -0.95
N LEU A 150 -11.44 7.50 -0.18
CA LEU A 150 -10.67 6.36 -0.70
C LEU A 150 -11.42 5.53 -1.76
N PHE A 151 -12.74 5.35 -1.60
CA PHE A 151 -13.56 4.47 -2.42
C PHE A 151 -14.60 5.22 -3.26
N GLY A 152 -14.58 6.56 -3.20
CA GLY A 152 -15.51 7.42 -3.90
C GLY A 152 -15.01 7.86 -5.29
N PRO A 153 -15.92 8.28 -6.19
CA PRO A 153 -15.53 8.85 -7.47
C PRO A 153 -14.81 10.19 -7.29
N PRO A 154 -13.93 10.58 -8.23
CA PRO A 154 -13.29 11.89 -8.20
C PRO A 154 -14.25 13.00 -8.63
N THR A 155 -13.94 14.22 -8.19
CA THR A 155 -14.46 15.47 -8.79
C THR A 155 -13.41 16.05 -9.73
N THR A 156 -13.79 16.40 -10.95
CA THR A 156 -12.91 17.12 -11.89
C THR A 156 -12.86 18.60 -11.52
N VAL A 157 -11.64 19.12 -11.39
CA VAL A 157 -11.36 20.51 -11.00
C VAL A 157 -10.17 21.06 -11.77
N TYR A 158 -9.88 22.34 -11.61
CA TYR A 158 -8.68 23.00 -12.12
C TYR A 158 -7.80 23.45 -10.95
N VAL A 159 -6.52 23.10 -11.00
CA VAL A 159 -5.55 23.35 -9.94
C VAL A 159 -4.44 24.27 -10.41
N GLN A 160 -4.11 25.28 -9.60
CA GLN A 160 -2.84 25.99 -9.69
C GLN A 160 -2.03 25.65 -8.44
N GLY A 161 -0.71 25.49 -8.60
CA GLY A 161 0.17 25.20 -7.48
C GLY A 161 1.37 26.11 -7.44
N THR A 162 1.81 26.43 -6.23
CA THR A 162 3.04 27.14 -5.94
C THR A 162 3.76 26.48 -4.77
N MET A 163 5.04 26.81 -4.56
CA MET A 163 5.69 26.50 -3.29
C MET A 163 4.98 27.22 -2.13
N PRO A 164 4.82 26.60 -0.95
CA PRO A 164 4.27 27.24 0.23
C PRO A 164 5.24 28.30 0.75
N SER A 165 4.75 29.21 1.59
CA SER A 165 5.65 30.11 2.33
C SER A 165 6.64 29.32 3.20
N PRO A 166 7.84 29.85 3.50
CA PRO A 166 8.81 29.16 4.35
C PRO A 166 8.25 28.75 5.72
N LYS A 167 7.37 29.59 6.31
CA LYS A 167 6.66 29.27 7.56
C LYS A 167 5.76 28.05 7.37
N ALA A 168 4.89 28.07 6.36
CA ALA A 168 3.96 26.98 6.10
C ALA A 168 4.71 25.67 5.81
N GLY A 169 5.71 25.70 4.92
CA GLY A 169 6.51 24.52 4.59
C GLY A 169 7.16 23.87 5.82
N LYS A 170 7.73 24.67 6.73
CA LYS A 170 8.30 24.16 7.98
C LYS A 170 7.24 23.53 8.90
N LEU A 171 6.10 24.19 9.08
CA LEU A 171 5.01 23.69 9.94
C LEU A 171 4.39 22.41 9.38
N LEU A 172 4.20 22.32 8.06
CA LEU A 172 3.68 21.14 7.38
C LEU A 172 4.62 19.94 7.60
N ALA A 173 5.92 20.10 7.37
CA ALA A 173 6.90 19.04 7.58
C ALA A 173 7.01 18.59 9.05
N GLN A 174 6.82 19.51 10.01
CA GLN A 174 6.82 19.18 11.43
C GLN A 174 5.53 18.48 11.87
N THR A 175 4.38 18.95 11.39
CA THR A 175 3.06 18.39 11.75
C THR A 175 2.89 17.01 11.14
N PHE A 176 3.22 16.88 9.86
CA PHE A 176 3.05 15.63 9.11
C PHE A 176 4.33 14.80 9.11
N SER A 177 4.71 14.31 10.30
CA SER A 177 5.87 13.45 10.51
C SER A 177 5.54 12.22 11.36
N PHE A 178 6.07 11.05 10.99
CA PHE A 178 6.01 9.86 11.83
C PHE A 178 6.91 9.92 13.07
N ALA A 179 7.72 10.96 13.23
CA ALA A 179 8.52 11.18 14.44
C ALA A 179 7.67 11.28 15.72
N HIS A 180 6.36 11.58 15.59
CA HIS A 180 5.41 11.63 16.70
C HIS A 180 4.89 10.25 17.10
N LEU A 181 5.03 9.24 16.24
CA LEU A 181 4.58 7.88 16.51
C LEU A 181 5.68 7.10 17.26
N PRO A 182 5.31 6.15 18.13
CA PRO A 182 6.28 5.38 18.89
C PRO A 182 7.11 4.48 17.98
N THR A 183 8.42 4.57 18.10
CA THR A 183 9.35 3.61 17.50
C THR A 183 9.50 2.38 18.40
N LYS A 184 9.79 1.23 17.80
CA LYS A 184 10.04 -0.03 18.54
C LYS A 184 11.30 -0.72 18.05
N SER A 185 11.97 -1.38 18.99
CA SER A 185 13.15 -2.19 18.72
C SER A 185 12.80 -3.54 18.10
N GLU A 186 13.83 -4.20 17.58
CA GLU A 186 13.83 -5.54 17.01
C GLU A 186 13.37 -6.59 18.04
N GLY A 187 13.62 -6.35 19.33
CA GLY A 187 13.12 -7.21 20.41
C GLY A 187 11.59 -7.20 20.54
N PHE A 188 10.96 -6.04 20.33
CA PHE A 188 9.50 -5.93 20.30
C PHE A 188 8.93 -6.67 19.09
N LEU A 189 9.49 -6.44 17.90
CA LEU A 189 9.14 -7.16 16.67
C LEU A 189 9.19 -8.68 16.90
N THR A 190 10.30 -9.16 17.44
CA THR A 190 10.53 -10.57 17.77
C THR A 190 9.43 -11.12 18.69
N SER A 191 9.05 -10.37 19.73
CA SER A 191 8.00 -10.81 20.66
C SER A 191 6.63 -10.98 20.01
N ARG A 192 6.32 -10.18 18.99
CA ARG A 192 5.05 -10.23 18.24
C ARG A 192 5.05 -11.39 17.25
N LEU A 193 6.15 -11.58 16.54
CA LEU A 193 6.24 -12.60 15.48
C LEU A 193 6.35 -14.03 15.98
N ARG A 194 6.86 -14.27 17.20
CA ARG A 194 7.04 -15.63 17.77
C ARG A 194 5.78 -16.51 17.77
N ARG A 195 4.57 -15.92 17.77
CA ARG A 195 3.29 -16.66 17.81
C ARG A 195 2.68 -16.93 16.43
N VAL A 196 3.28 -16.38 15.38
CA VAL A 196 2.80 -16.55 14.01
C VAL A 196 2.93 -18.01 13.59
N CYS A 197 1.93 -18.50 12.87
CA CYS A 197 1.97 -19.81 12.22
C CYS A 197 1.89 -19.61 10.71
N ALA A 198 2.88 -20.15 10.02
CA ALA A 198 3.01 -20.09 8.56
C ALA A 198 2.90 -21.51 8.00
N ASP A 199 1.78 -22.19 8.24
CA ASP A 199 1.51 -23.51 7.64
C ASP A 199 1.18 -23.37 6.16
N LEU A 200 0.48 -22.29 5.81
CA LEU A 200 0.14 -21.89 4.45
C LEU A 200 0.37 -20.37 4.29
N LEU A 201 0.63 -19.94 3.06
CA LEU A 201 0.63 -18.53 2.66
C LEU A 201 -0.59 -18.26 1.81
N ALA A 202 -1.43 -17.29 2.18
CA ALA A 202 -2.54 -16.82 1.37
C ALA A 202 -2.24 -15.46 0.75
N VAL A 203 -2.67 -15.27 -0.49
CA VAL A 203 -2.73 -14.00 -1.21
C VAL A 203 -4.20 -13.76 -1.56
N TYR A 204 -4.80 -12.73 -0.96
CA TYR A 204 -6.24 -12.51 -1.09
C TYR A 204 -6.57 -11.64 -2.30
N ASP A 205 -7.70 -11.93 -2.92
CA ASP A 205 -8.31 -11.03 -3.89
C ASP A 205 -8.90 -9.81 -3.16
N VAL A 206 -8.25 -8.66 -3.34
CA VAL A 206 -8.62 -7.37 -2.76
C VAL A 206 -8.75 -6.27 -3.84
N GLY A 207 -8.80 -6.66 -5.12
CA GLY A 207 -8.70 -5.73 -6.24
C GLY A 207 -7.26 -5.25 -6.47
N GLN A 208 -7.11 -3.99 -6.90
CA GLN A 208 -5.81 -3.35 -7.09
C GLN A 208 -5.22 -2.91 -5.74
N GLY A 209 -4.81 -3.89 -4.96
CA GLY A 209 -4.09 -3.72 -3.70
C GLY A 209 -3.38 -5.01 -3.31
N ASN A 210 -2.67 -4.97 -2.19
CA ASN A 210 -1.91 -6.13 -1.71
C ASN A 210 -2.46 -6.59 -0.36
N CYS A 211 -2.75 -7.89 -0.22
CA CYS A 211 -3.09 -8.46 1.08
C CYS A 211 -2.68 -9.92 1.16
N ASN A 212 -1.73 -10.21 2.04
CA ASN A 212 -1.17 -11.54 2.23
C ASN A 212 -1.31 -11.98 3.68
N SER A 213 -1.40 -13.28 3.94
CA SER A 213 -1.46 -13.78 5.31
C SER A 213 -0.77 -15.13 5.49
N PHE A 214 -0.11 -15.28 6.62
CA PHE A 214 0.29 -16.58 7.12
C PHE A 214 -0.86 -17.24 7.88
N LEU A 215 -1.24 -18.42 7.42
CA LEU A 215 -2.33 -19.19 7.99
C LEU A 215 -1.81 -20.31 8.88
N ARG A 216 -2.53 -20.55 9.98
CA ARG A 216 -2.49 -21.82 10.70
C ARG A 216 -3.47 -22.78 10.05
N ASP A 217 -3.00 -23.96 9.66
CA ASP A 217 -3.84 -25.00 9.05
C ASP A 217 -4.41 -25.91 10.14
N LEU A 218 -5.73 -25.81 10.39
CA LEU A 218 -6.46 -26.59 11.39
C LEU A 218 -7.72 -27.18 10.75
N ALA A 219 -7.56 -28.25 9.98
CA ALA A 219 -8.65 -28.94 9.29
C ALA A 219 -9.94 -29.04 10.16
N PRO A 220 -11.11 -28.63 9.63
CA PRO A 220 -11.40 -28.29 8.24
C PRO A 220 -11.22 -26.79 7.88
N SER A 221 -10.49 -25.99 8.66
CA SER A 221 -10.39 -24.54 8.44
C SER A 221 -8.97 -24.00 8.64
N ALA A 222 -8.61 -22.96 7.91
CA ALA A 222 -7.37 -22.22 8.15
C ALA A 222 -7.68 -20.89 8.85
N PHE A 223 -6.74 -20.37 9.65
CA PHE A 223 -6.90 -19.09 10.34
C PHE A 223 -5.70 -18.19 10.09
N ALA A 224 -5.97 -16.93 9.71
CA ALA A 224 -4.92 -15.91 9.63
C ALA A 224 -4.28 -15.68 11.00
N THR A 225 -2.95 -15.68 11.06
CA THR A 225 -2.17 -15.37 12.26
C THR A 225 -1.34 -14.10 12.13
N LEU A 226 -1.09 -13.65 10.90
CA LEU A 226 -0.42 -12.41 10.55
C LEU A 226 -0.98 -11.93 9.20
N TYR A 227 -1.17 -10.63 9.04
CA TYR A 227 -1.31 -10.01 7.72
C TYR A 227 -0.02 -9.28 7.34
N TYR A 228 0.39 -9.44 6.09
CA TYR A 228 1.40 -8.62 5.42
C TYR A 228 0.67 -7.84 4.32
N ASP A 229 0.53 -6.55 4.58
CA ASP A 229 -0.45 -5.64 3.99
C ASP A 229 -1.90 -6.04 4.23
N LEU A 230 -2.75 -5.02 4.21
CA LEU A 230 -4.21 -5.15 4.29
C LEU A 230 -4.82 -4.15 3.31
N GLY A 231 -4.50 -4.38 2.05
CA GLY A 231 -4.83 -3.52 0.93
C GLY A 231 -6.26 -3.64 0.41
N ALA A 232 -6.58 -2.73 -0.50
CA ALA A 232 -7.77 -2.71 -1.33
C ALA A 232 -7.55 -1.76 -2.52
N GLY A 233 -8.28 -1.95 -3.61
CA GLY A 233 -8.38 -0.93 -4.67
C GLY A 233 -8.92 0.41 -4.15
N VAL A 234 -8.22 1.50 -4.45
CA VAL A 234 -8.57 2.86 -4.01
C VAL A 234 -8.50 3.88 -5.15
N TYR A 235 -9.12 5.04 -4.92
CA TYR A 235 -9.14 6.19 -5.82
C TYR A 235 -9.62 5.80 -7.22
N ARG A 236 -8.84 6.06 -8.27
CA ARG A 236 -9.17 5.64 -9.64
C ARG A 236 -9.38 4.13 -9.78
N ASN A 237 -8.78 3.32 -8.90
CA ASN A 237 -8.89 1.86 -8.88
C ASN A 237 -9.90 1.35 -7.83
N SER A 238 -10.66 2.22 -7.18
CA SER A 238 -11.66 1.83 -6.16
C SER A 238 -12.71 0.84 -6.67
N PHE A 239 -13.04 0.93 -7.97
CA PHE A 239 -13.97 0.01 -8.63
C PHE A 239 -13.50 -1.45 -8.66
N THR A 240 -12.20 -1.69 -8.43
CA THR A 240 -11.63 -3.05 -8.39
C THR A 240 -11.83 -3.73 -7.03
N THR A 241 -12.14 -2.99 -5.97
CA THR A 241 -12.31 -3.56 -4.64
C THR A 241 -13.54 -4.47 -4.60
N PRO A 242 -13.41 -5.72 -4.11
CA PRO A 242 -14.55 -6.60 -3.89
C PRO A 242 -15.63 -5.92 -3.02
N ALA A 243 -16.89 -5.94 -3.48
CA ALA A 243 -17.98 -5.23 -2.81
C ALA A 243 -18.14 -5.62 -1.33
N ASN A 244 -18.07 -6.94 -1.07
CA ASN A 244 -18.05 -7.53 0.26
C ASN A 244 -16.64 -8.00 0.54
N LEU A 245 -15.71 -7.12 0.93
CA LEU A 245 -14.35 -7.51 1.34
C LEU A 245 -14.26 -7.60 2.87
N ILE A 246 -14.11 -8.81 3.40
CA ILE A 246 -14.15 -9.10 4.85
C ILE A 246 -13.02 -10.05 5.23
N PHE A 247 -12.18 -9.59 6.15
CA PHE A 247 -11.01 -10.29 6.68
C PHE A 247 -11.27 -10.94 8.03
N CYS A 248 -10.46 -11.94 8.37
CA CYS A 248 -10.54 -12.68 9.62
C CYS A 248 -9.48 -12.21 10.61
N PHE A 249 -9.92 -11.66 11.75
CA PHE A 249 -9.04 -11.10 12.77
C PHE A 249 -9.04 -11.90 14.09
N SER A 250 -9.59 -13.11 14.09
CA SER A 250 -9.80 -13.92 15.30
C SER A 250 -8.51 -14.39 15.96
N GLN A 251 -7.44 -14.57 15.19
CA GLN A 251 -6.11 -14.98 15.67
C GLN A 251 -4.99 -14.05 15.21
N VAL A 252 -5.36 -12.87 14.68
CA VAL A 252 -4.41 -11.86 14.23
C VAL A 252 -4.25 -10.81 15.32
N ASP A 253 -3.03 -10.68 15.83
CA ASP A 253 -2.64 -9.60 16.73
C ASP A 253 -1.86 -8.50 16.02
N THR A 254 -1.23 -8.80 14.88
CA THR A 254 -0.31 -7.89 14.19
C THR A 254 -0.56 -7.87 12.68
N VAL A 255 -0.51 -6.68 12.10
CA VAL A 255 -0.42 -6.40 10.67
C VAL A 255 0.96 -5.78 10.42
N ILE A 256 1.72 -6.34 9.47
CA ILE A 256 2.91 -5.68 8.93
C ILE A 256 2.47 -4.94 7.67
N LEU A 257 2.72 -3.64 7.64
CA LEU A 257 2.54 -2.80 6.46
C LEU A 257 3.90 -2.70 5.76
N SER A 258 3.97 -3.12 4.50
CA SER A 258 5.18 -3.08 3.69
C SER A 258 5.60 -1.64 3.41
N HIS A 259 4.68 -0.76 3.00
CA HIS A 259 4.88 0.68 2.85
C HIS A 259 3.53 1.43 2.91
N TRP A 260 3.58 2.76 2.89
CA TRP A 260 2.43 3.59 3.23
C TRP A 260 1.45 3.89 2.09
N ASP A 261 1.61 3.34 0.89
CA ASP A 261 0.66 3.57 -0.21
C ASP A 261 -0.72 3.04 0.16
N ALA A 262 -1.76 3.78 -0.23
CA ALA A 262 -3.12 3.56 0.24
C ALA A 262 -3.66 2.17 -0.11
N ASP A 263 -3.29 1.62 -1.25
CA ASP A 263 -3.65 0.29 -1.71
C ASP A 263 -3.00 -0.86 -0.91
N HIS A 264 -2.14 -0.56 0.08
CA HIS A 264 -1.55 -1.54 1.01
C HIS A 264 -2.20 -1.53 2.40
N TRP A 265 -3.02 -0.53 2.74
CA TRP A 265 -3.69 -0.44 4.05
C TRP A 265 -5.17 -0.09 4.01
N ALA A 266 -5.72 0.36 2.87
CA ALA A 266 -7.11 0.78 2.76
C ALA A 266 -8.12 -0.33 3.04
N GLY A 267 -7.71 -1.60 2.91
CA GLY A 267 -8.50 -2.76 3.34
C GLY A 267 -8.88 -2.73 4.82
N ALA A 268 -8.17 -1.96 5.66
CA ALA A 268 -8.56 -1.68 7.04
C ALA A 268 -9.97 -1.06 7.16
N TYR A 269 -10.42 -0.36 6.12
CA TYR A 269 -11.72 0.30 6.01
C TYR A 269 -12.71 -0.46 5.12
N ALA A 270 -12.34 -1.63 4.60
CA ALA A 270 -13.18 -2.36 3.65
C ALA A 270 -14.44 -2.98 4.30
N MET A 271 -14.35 -3.34 5.59
CA MET A 271 -15.47 -3.86 6.38
C MET A 271 -15.64 -3.10 7.70
N MET A 272 -16.83 -2.53 7.86
CA MET A 272 -17.35 -2.14 9.17
C MET A 272 -18.23 -3.26 9.73
N VAL A 273 -17.90 -3.78 10.92
CA VAL A 273 -18.75 -4.70 11.67
C VAL A 273 -19.77 -3.88 12.46
N PRO A 274 -21.08 -4.01 12.20
CA PRO A 274 -22.09 -3.26 12.94
C PRO A 274 -22.00 -3.53 14.45
N THR A 275 -22.17 -2.49 15.27
CA THR A 275 -22.31 -2.70 16.72
C THR A 275 -23.72 -3.18 17.06
N SER A 276 -23.86 -3.97 18.13
CA SER A 276 -25.16 -4.45 18.63
C SER A 276 -26.13 -3.34 19.06
N THR A 277 -25.67 -2.08 19.10
CA THR A 277 -26.43 -0.89 19.47
C THR A 277 -27.34 -0.35 18.37
N GLY A 278 -27.28 -0.88 17.14
CA GLY A 278 -28.31 -0.71 16.11
C GLY A 278 -28.47 0.69 15.48
N ALA A 279 -27.61 1.66 15.80
CA ALA A 279 -27.61 2.95 15.13
C ALA A 279 -27.04 2.80 13.69
N PRO A 280 -27.73 3.32 12.65
CA PRO A 280 -27.18 3.38 11.30
C PRO A 280 -25.81 4.07 11.29
N GLY A 281 -24.82 3.46 10.62
CA GLY A 281 -23.44 3.97 10.61
C GLY A 281 -22.61 3.68 11.86
N ALA A 282 -23.17 3.04 12.90
CA ALA A 282 -22.41 2.60 14.07
C ALA A 282 -21.81 1.21 13.85
N GLY A 283 -20.48 1.15 13.81
CA GLY A 283 -19.73 -0.09 13.67
C GLY A 283 -18.26 0.08 14.02
N THR A 284 -17.54 -1.03 14.08
CA THR A 284 -16.10 -1.05 14.32
C THR A 284 -15.38 -1.60 13.10
N TYR A 285 -14.18 -1.11 12.85
CA TYR A 285 -13.28 -1.65 11.84
C TYR A 285 -12.25 -2.52 12.55
N PRO A 286 -12.38 -3.87 12.52
CA PRO A 286 -11.59 -4.74 13.38
C PRO A 286 -10.08 -4.58 13.17
N ALA A 287 -9.65 -4.24 11.95
CA ALA A 287 -8.26 -3.98 11.60
C ALA A 287 -7.65 -2.82 12.40
N LEU A 288 -8.44 -1.77 12.69
CA LEU A 288 -7.97 -0.59 13.43
C LEU A 288 -7.72 -0.87 14.91
N SER A 289 -8.24 -1.99 15.44
CA SER A 289 -7.97 -2.43 16.82
C SER A 289 -6.68 -3.23 16.98
N LYS A 290 -5.95 -3.49 15.88
CA LYS A 290 -4.75 -4.34 15.87
C LYS A 290 -3.47 -3.55 16.06
N THR A 291 -2.38 -4.26 16.30
CA THR A 291 -1.05 -3.67 16.21
C THR A 291 -0.64 -3.60 14.74
N TRP A 292 -0.22 -2.42 14.28
CA TRP A 292 0.35 -2.18 12.97
C TRP A 292 1.83 -1.86 13.11
N LEU A 293 2.65 -2.55 12.33
CA LEU A 293 4.08 -2.27 12.20
C LEU A 293 4.36 -1.80 10.78
N ALA A 294 4.92 -0.61 10.62
CA ALA A 294 5.18 -0.01 9.32
C ALA A 294 6.60 0.56 9.26
N PRO A 295 7.23 0.69 8.08
CA PRO A 295 8.56 1.28 7.95
C PRO A 295 8.59 2.77 8.31
N GLU A 296 9.75 3.25 8.76
CA GLU A 296 10.02 4.69 8.80
C GLU A 296 10.16 5.22 7.37
N GLN A 297 9.14 5.94 6.92
CA GLN A 297 9.10 6.58 5.61
C GLN A 297 8.58 8.01 5.73
N LYS A 298 8.53 8.71 4.60
CA LYS A 298 7.88 10.01 4.54
C LYS A 298 6.39 9.85 4.89
N ALA A 299 5.90 10.76 5.73
CA ALA A 299 4.48 10.85 6.06
C ALA A 299 3.78 11.91 5.19
N GLY A 300 2.53 11.62 4.87
CA GLY A 300 1.56 12.54 4.28
C GLY A 300 0.40 12.75 5.26
N PRO A 301 -0.49 13.72 5.00
CA PRO A 301 -1.62 13.99 5.87
C PRO A 301 -2.59 12.79 5.94
N VAL A 302 -2.77 12.06 4.83
CA VAL A 302 -3.61 10.85 4.79
C VAL A 302 -2.98 9.72 5.62
N HIS A 303 -1.67 9.46 5.46
CA HIS A 303 -0.97 8.42 6.21
C HIS A 303 -1.02 8.62 7.72
N LEU A 304 -0.85 9.85 8.20
CA LEU A 304 -0.94 10.16 9.62
C LEU A 304 -2.37 10.06 10.13
N ALA A 305 -3.35 10.56 9.40
CA ALA A 305 -4.74 10.41 9.81
C ALA A 305 -5.13 8.93 9.97
N PHE A 306 -4.65 8.05 9.09
CA PHE A 306 -4.81 6.59 9.23
C PHE A 306 -4.11 6.05 10.49
N ALA A 307 -2.85 6.40 10.71
CA ALA A 307 -2.11 5.94 11.89
C ALA A 307 -2.79 6.34 13.22
N TYR A 308 -3.34 7.55 13.31
CA TYR A 308 -4.06 7.99 14.50
C TYR A 308 -5.47 7.41 14.59
N ASP A 309 -6.12 7.07 13.47
CA ASP A 309 -7.37 6.33 13.49
C ASP A 309 -7.17 4.92 14.08
N ILE A 310 -6.05 4.24 13.81
CA ILE A 310 -5.71 2.98 14.49
C ILE A 310 -5.64 3.19 16.01
N VAL A 311 -4.87 4.18 16.47
CA VAL A 311 -4.68 4.43 17.90
C VAL A 311 -5.99 4.84 18.58
N ALA A 312 -6.79 5.68 17.94
CA ALA A 312 -8.10 6.10 18.45
C ALA A 312 -9.10 4.93 18.54
N ASN A 313 -8.94 3.89 17.72
CA ASN A 313 -9.76 2.67 17.76
C ASN A 313 -9.15 1.55 18.62
N GLY A 314 -8.18 1.88 19.47
CA GLY A 314 -7.62 0.97 20.48
C GLY A 314 -6.51 0.05 19.97
N GLY A 315 -6.13 0.17 18.70
CA GLY A 315 -4.92 -0.44 18.15
C GLY A 315 -3.65 0.29 18.59
N ASP A 316 -2.53 -0.18 18.07
CA ASP A 316 -1.22 0.43 18.27
C ASP A 316 -0.51 0.56 16.92
N VAL A 317 0.17 1.66 16.67
CA VAL A 317 1.03 1.84 15.49
C VAL A 317 2.47 1.95 15.94
N PHE A 318 3.35 1.17 15.33
CA PHE A 318 4.79 1.22 15.59
C PHE A 318 5.56 1.45 14.30
N ILE A 319 6.46 2.42 14.35
CA ILE A 319 7.41 2.66 13.28
C ILE A 319 8.62 1.76 13.49
N TYR A 320 8.83 0.87 12.53
CA TYR A 320 9.98 -0.01 12.48
C TYR A 320 11.20 0.77 12.02
N LYS A 321 12.12 0.98 12.97
CA LYS A 321 13.39 1.65 12.76
C LYS A 321 14.49 0.80 13.38
N PRO A 322 15.01 -0.20 12.65
CA PRO A 322 16.03 -1.07 13.20
C PRO A 322 17.33 -0.29 13.41
N SER A 323 18.07 -0.69 14.44
CA SER A 323 19.38 -0.13 14.81
C SER A 323 20.45 -0.43 13.76
N THR A 324 20.29 -1.52 13.02
CA THR A 324 21.12 -1.90 11.88
C THR A 324 20.22 -2.17 10.67
N ARG A 325 20.78 -2.16 9.45
CA ARG A 325 20.07 -2.64 8.26
C ARG A 325 20.08 -4.17 8.13
N SER A 326 20.56 -4.88 9.14
CA SER A 326 20.66 -6.34 9.08
C SER A 326 19.28 -6.98 9.18
N PRO A 327 19.05 -8.12 8.52
CA PRO A 327 17.82 -8.89 8.67
C PRO A 327 17.56 -9.28 10.13
N VAL A 328 16.30 -9.18 10.56
CA VAL A 328 15.85 -9.67 11.86
C VAL A 328 15.15 -11.00 11.66
N SER A 329 15.76 -12.06 12.17
CA SER A 329 15.21 -13.42 12.11
C SER A 329 14.53 -13.84 13.41
N VAL A 330 13.31 -14.36 13.29
CA VAL A 330 12.48 -14.81 14.40
C VAL A 330 12.07 -16.25 14.17
N ASN A 331 12.49 -17.15 15.07
CA ASN A 331 11.99 -18.53 15.03
C ASN A 331 10.50 -18.53 15.43
N ILE A 332 9.70 -19.21 14.61
CA ILE A 332 8.27 -19.42 14.82
C ILE A 332 8.00 -20.92 14.98
N ALA A 333 6.72 -21.32 15.08
CA ALA A 333 6.34 -22.72 15.24
C ALA A 333 6.86 -23.61 14.09
N SER A 334 6.92 -24.92 14.34
CA SER A 334 7.22 -25.96 13.32
C SER A 334 8.59 -25.81 12.64
N SER A 335 9.63 -25.43 13.39
CA SER A 335 11.01 -25.27 12.88
C SER A 335 11.15 -24.26 11.74
N ARG A 336 10.20 -23.33 11.64
CA ARG A 336 10.21 -22.24 10.66
C ARG A 336 10.79 -20.97 11.25
N GLN A 337 11.22 -20.08 10.37
CA GLN A 337 11.77 -18.79 10.70
C GLN A 337 11.12 -17.71 9.83
N LEU A 338 10.79 -16.58 10.43
CA LEU A 338 10.46 -15.35 9.71
C LEU A 338 11.67 -14.43 9.70
N THR A 339 11.99 -13.86 8.55
CA THR A 339 13.04 -12.86 8.40
C THR A 339 12.43 -11.57 7.89
N VAL A 340 12.69 -10.48 8.61
CA VAL A 340 12.20 -9.13 8.30
C VAL A 340 13.37 -8.23 7.92
N THR A 341 13.26 -7.55 6.79
CA THR A 341 14.26 -6.59 6.29
C THR A 341 13.58 -5.30 5.83
N LEU A 342 14.37 -4.26 5.62
CA LEU A 342 13.95 -3.06 4.90
C LEU A 342 14.64 -3.03 3.54
N GLY A 343 13.91 -2.58 2.53
CA GLY A 343 14.49 -2.27 1.22
C GLY A 343 15.56 -1.19 1.35
N ASN A 344 16.61 -1.29 0.54
CA ASN A 344 17.75 -0.38 0.61
C ASN A 344 17.73 0.75 -0.46
N GLY A 345 16.61 0.92 -1.17
CA GLY A 345 16.41 1.92 -2.20
C GLY A 345 16.24 3.34 -1.67
N GLY A 346 15.81 4.24 -2.55
CA GLY A 346 15.71 5.68 -2.26
C GLY A 346 14.29 6.24 -2.19
N ASP A 347 13.31 5.55 -2.77
CA ASP A 347 11.89 5.89 -2.79
C ASP A 347 11.09 5.03 -1.79
N ARG A 348 9.80 5.35 -1.66
CA ARG A 348 8.89 4.68 -0.73
C ARG A 348 8.67 3.20 -1.06
N ASN A 349 8.56 2.82 -2.33
CA ASN A 349 8.35 1.42 -2.70
C ASN A 349 9.59 0.58 -2.35
N ASN A 350 10.78 1.12 -2.62
CA ASN A 350 12.06 0.43 -2.44
C ASN A 350 12.68 0.57 -1.04
N THR A 351 11.97 1.16 -0.08
CA THR A 351 12.37 1.25 1.34
C THR A 351 11.39 0.56 2.28
N GLY A 352 10.41 -0.16 1.73
CA GLY A 352 9.40 -0.88 2.49
C GLY A 352 9.95 -2.07 3.28
N ILE A 353 9.12 -2.66 4.14
CA ILE A 353 9.40 -3.91 4.85
C ILE A 353 9.23 -5.09 3.90
N ILE A 354 10.23 -5.97 3.82
CA ILE A 354 10.17 -7.25 3.12
C ILE A 354 10.10 -8.38 4.16
N LEU A 355 9.28 -9.39 3.87
CA LEU A 355 9.04 -10.52 4.76
C LEU A 355 9.35 -11.85 4.05
N MET A 356 10.22 -12.66 4.65
CA MET A 356 10.51 -14.02 4.20
C MET A 356 10.09 -15.02 5.28
N ALA A 357 9.46 -16.12 4.88
CA ALA A 357 9.29 -17.30 5.72
C ALA A 357 10.18 -18.43 5.19
N GLU A 358 10.87 -19.13 6.08
CA GLU A 358 11.75 -20.25 5.73
C GLU A 358 11.43 -21.46 6.61
N ASP A 359 11.27 -22.63 5.99
CA ASP A 359 11.19 -23.91 6.68
C ASP A 359 12.56 -24.60 6.66
N LYS A 360 13.23 -24.56 7.81
CA LYS A 360 14.59 -25.10 8.02
C LYS A 360 14.61 -26.58 8.31
N SER A 361 13.45 -27.23 8.39
CA SER A 361 13.38 -28.68 8.59
C SER A 361 13.63 -29.49 7.31
N MET A 362 13.65 -28.81 6.16
CA MET A 362 13.89 -29.39 4.84
C MET A 362 15.28 -29.01 4.29
N PHE A 363 15.86 -29.87 3.45
CA PHE A 363 17.13 -29.60 2.78
C PHE A 363 16.99 -29.79 1.24
N PRO A 364 17.25 -28.75 0.42
CA PRO A 364 17.46 -27.36 0.83
C PRO A 364 16.21 -26.78 1.54
N SER A 365 16.40 -25.73 2.34
CA SER A 365 15.31 -25.03 3.00
C SER A 365 14.29 -24.57 1.96
N LYS A 366 13.01 -24.60 2.32
CA LYS A 366 11.94 -24.05 1.47
C LYS A 366 11.62 -22.64 1.92
N ARG A 367 11.42 -21.71 0.98
CA ARG A 367 11.30 -20.27 1.26
C ARG A 367 10.11 -19.65 0.55
N TRP A 368 9.43 -18.75 1.25
CA TRP A 368 8.42 -17.84 0.69
C TRP A 368 8.88 -16.40 0.86
N LEU A 369 8.75 -15.59 -0.20
CA LEU A 369 9.11 -14.17 -0.18
C LEU A 369 7.90 -13.28 -0.50
N LEU A 370 7.62 -12.33 0.40
CA LEU A 370 6.61 -11.30 0.26
C LEU A 370 7.32 -9.95 0.15
N THR A 371 7.14 -9.29 -0.99
CA THR A 371 7.97 -8.17 -1.45
C THR A 371 7.34 -6.79 -1.22
N GLY A 372 6.01 -6.72 -1.12
CA GLY A 372 5.29 -5.45 -1.22
C GLY A 372 5.56 -4.84 -2.59
N ASP A 373 5.96 -3.58 -2.64
CA ASP A 373 6.35 -2.93 -3.90
C ASP A 373 7.87 -2.84 -4.11
N CYS A 374 8.66 -3.43 -3.21
CA CYS A 374 10.10 -3.34 -3.28
C CYS A 374 10.66 -4.14 -4.46
N ASP A 375 11.43 -3.47 -5.31
CA ASP A 375 12.12 -4.11 -6.42
C ASP A 375 13.29 -4.98 -5.93
N TYR A 376 13.55 -6.09 -6.64
CA TYR A 376 14.51 -7.12 -6.24
C TYR A 376 15.93 -6.62 -5.95
N PRO A 377 16.52 -5.65 -6.69
CA PRO A 377 17.87 -5.16 -6.40
C PRO A 377 18.01 -4.50 -5.02
N TYR A 378 16.89 -4.07 -4.43
CA TYR A 378 16.88 -3.39 -3.14
C TYR A 378 16.53 -4.33 -1.97
N ILE A 379 16.20 -5.58 -2.25
CA ILE A 379 15.97 -6.63 -1.25
C ILE A 379 17.33 -7.17 -0.81
N ASP A 380 17.45 -7.53 0.48
CA ASP A 380 18.67 -8.16 0.99
C ASP A 380 18.96 -9.46 0.22
N ALA A 381 20.20 -9.60 -0.25
CA ALA A 381 20.59 -10.70 -1.12
C ALA A 381 20.30 -12.08 -0.50
N SER A 382 20.40 -12.21 0.83
CA SER A 382 20.11 -13.46 1.56
C SER A 382 18.66 -13.94 1.46
N GLN A 383 17.75 -13.10 0.96
CA GLN A 383 16.34 -13.45 0.72
C GLN A 383 16.05 -13.74 -0.77
N THR A 384 17.03 -13.58 -1.66
CA THR A 384 16.87 -13.68 -3.13
C THR A 384 17.89 -14.58 -3.81
N ASP A 385 18.95 -14.99 -3.10
CA ASP A 385 20.08 -15.75 -3.61
C ASP A 385 19.80 -17.25 -3.78
N GLU A 386 18.81 -17.77 -3.08
CA GLU A 386 18.35 -19.15 -3.19
C GLU A 386 16.97 -19.27 -3.87
N PRO A 387 16.68 -20.42 -4.50
CA PRO A 387 15.37 -20.69 -5.09
C PRO A 387 14.21 -20.58 -4.08
N LEU A 388 13.05 -20.11 -4.57
CA LEU A 388 11.86 -19.91 -3.76
C LEU A 388 10.76 -20.90 -4.13
N VAL A 389 10.05 -21.42 -3.11
CA VAL A 389 8.80 -22.15 -3.32
C VAL A 389 7.64 -21.18 -3.49
N GLY A 390 7.67 -20.03 -2.85
CA GLY A 390 6.58 -19.05 -2.88
C GLY A 390 7.12 -17.66 -3.13
N LEU A 391 6.51 -16.94 -4.06
CA LEU A 391 6.85 -15.55 -4.36
C LEU A 391 5.56 -14.75 -4.58
N VAL A 392 5.42 -13.63 -3.88
CA VAL A 392 4.44 -12.61 -4.22
C VAL A 392 5.12 -11.59 -5.12
N ALA A 393 4.58 -11.37 -6.31
CA ALA A 393 5.16 -10.46 -7.29
C ALA A 393 5.18 -9.03 -6.74
N PRO A 394 6.32 -8.31 -6.86
CA PRO A 394 6.41 -6.94 -6.37
C PRO A 394 5.49 -6.02 -7.18
N HIS A 395 4.91 -5.02 -6.51
CA HIS A 395 4.20 -3.91 -7.15
C HIS A 395 3.11 -4.39 -8.13
N HIS A 396 2.36 -5.42 -7.73
CA HIS A 396 1.30 -6.03 -8.53
C HIS A 396 1.78 -6.60 -9.88
N GLY A 397 3.08 -6.83 -10.05
CA GLY A 397 3.71 -7.19 -11.33
C GLY A 397 3.97 -6.00 -12.24
N ALA A 398 4.24 -4.82 -11.68
CA ALA A 398 4.68 -3.64 -12.43
C ALA A 398 5.94 -3.91 -13.26
N THR A 399 6.24 -2.97 -14.16
CA THR A 399 7.59 -2.87 -14.72
C THR A 399 8.56 -2.47 -13.61
N LEU A 400 9.59 -3.28 -13.40
CA LEU A 400 10.61 -3.06 -12.39
C LEU A 400 11.83 -2.32 -12.96
N GLY A 401 12.76 -1.93 -12.08
CA GLY A 401 14.00 -1.27 -12.44
C GLY A 401 14.83 -2.10 -13.42
N ARG A 402 15.64 -1.45 -14.26
CA ARG A 402 16.37 -2.14 -15.35
C ARG A 402 17.39 -3.17 -14.86
N ARG A 403 17.80 -3.06 -13.58
CA ARG A 403 18.75 -3.97 -12.93
C ARG A 403 18.06 -5.10 -12.18
N SER A 404 16.73 -5.13 -12.20
CA SER A 404 15.94 -6.12 -11.50
C SER A 404 16.17 -7.51 -12.07
N SER A 405 16.25 -8.49 -11.17
CA SER A 405 16.36 -9.90 -11.48
C SER A 405 15.48 -10.66 -10.50
N ALA A 406 14.44 -11.32 -11.01
CA ALA A 406 13.55 -12.12 -10.15
C ALA A 406 14.30 -13.33 -9.56
N PRO A 407 14.04 -13.67 -8.28
CA PRO A 407 14.51 -14.93 -7.69
C PRO A 407 14.00 -16.12 -8.49
N LYS A 408 14.80 -17.18 -8.54
CA LYS A 408 14.45 -18.41 -9.28
C LYS A 408 13.40 -19.23 -8.53
N PRO A 409 12.52 -19.96 -9.24
CA PRO A 409 11.67 -20.95 -8.60
C PRO A 409 12.48 -22.14 -8.08
N ASP A 410 11.97 -22.78 -7.03
CA ASP A 410 12.44 -24.07 -6.57
C ASP A 410 12.09 -25.16 -7.59
N ASN A 411 13.11 -25.80 -8.17
CA ASN A 411 12.93 -26.85 -9.18
C ASN A 411 12.53 -28.22 -8.59
N GLY A 412 12.20 -28.30 -7.30
CA GLY A 412 11.83 -29.53 -6.59
C GLY A 412 10.42 -30.05 -6.87
N GLY A 413 9.74 -29.53 -7.90
CA GLY A 413 8.44 -30.02 -8.40
C GLY A 413 7.21 -29.26 -7.90
N TYR A 414 7.36 -28.31 -6.97
CA TYR A 414 6.28 -27.43 -6.53
C TYR A 414 6.82 -26.04 -6.22
N CYS A 415 6.28 -25.03 -6.90
CA CYS A 415 6.46 -23.62 -6.56
C CYS A 415 5.24 -22.81 -6.99
N ARG A 416 5.07 -21.62 -6.41
CA ARG A 416 4.00 -20.67 -6.72
C ARG A 416 4.50 -19.23 -6.78
N LEU A 417 4.16 -18.56 -7.87
CA LEU A 417 4.27 -17.12 -8.03
C LEU A 417 2.87 -16.52 -8.08
N ALA A 418 2.56 -15.60 -7.18
CA ALA A 418 1.26 -14.97 -7.08
C ALA A 418 1.31 -13.49 -7.49
N TYR A 419 0.38 -13.08 -8.36
CA TYR A 419 0.11 -11.67 -8.68
C TYR A 419 -1.21 -11.24 -8.03
N SER A 420 -1.16 -10.18 -7.22
CA SER A 420 -2.34 -9.53 -6.65
C SER A 420 -2.65 -8.27 -7.46
N PHE A 421 -3.78 -8.25 -8.17
CA PHE A 421 -4.25 -7.09 -8.93
C PHE A 421 -5.76 -7.15 -9.15
N GLY A 422 -6.34 -6.01 -9.53
CA GLY A 422 -7.77 -5.88 -9.84
C GLY A 422 -8.05 -5.83 -11.34
N SER A 423 -9.20 -6.37 -11.76
CA SER A 423 -9.66 -6.29 -13.15
C SER A 423 -9.63 -4.85 -13.66
N ASP A 424 -9.13 -4.65 -14.88
CA ASP A 424 -9.04 -3.34 -15.55
C ASP A 424 -8.36 -2.20 -14.79
N ASN A 425 -7.51 -2.49 -13.80
CA ASN A 425 -6.79 -1.47 -13.06
C ASN A 425 -6.07 -0.48 -13.99
N LYS A 426 -5.91 0.74 -13.48
CA LYS A 426 -5.38 1.90 -14.17
C LYS A 426 -4.11 2.37 -13.49
N HIS A 427 -3.05 2.45 -14.27
CA HIS A 427 -1.78 3.08 -13.91
C HIS A 427 -1.36 3.95 -15.10
N GLY A 428 -1.25 5.26 -14.91
CA GLY A 428 -1.18 6.18 -16.05
C GLY A 428 -2.39 6.09 -17.00
N LYS A 429 -2.24 6.61 -18.23
CA LYS A 429 -3.33 6.59 -19.24
C LYS A 429 -3.50 5.23 -19.94
N ASN A 430 -2.47 4.39 -20.02
CA ASN A 430 -2.51 3.12 -20.79
C ASN A 430 -1.68 1.99 -20.17
N THR A 431 -1.37 2.06 -18.88
CA THR A 431 -0.68 0.96 -18.20
C THR A 431 -1.67 0.23 -17.30
N GLN A 432 -1.57 -1.10 -17.30
CA GLN A 432 -2.32 -1.98 -16.41
C GLN A 432 -1.32 -2.96 -15.82
N HIS A 433 -1.52 -3.33 -14.56
CA HIS A 433 -0.71 -4.31 -13.87
C HIS A 433 -1.45 -5.65 -13.87
N PRO A 434 -0.76 -6.79 -14.06
CA PRO A 434 0.67 -6.92 -14.30
C PRO A 434 1.08 -6.39 -15.68
N THR A 435 2.27 -5.81 -15.79
CA THR A 435 2.81 -5.38 -17.08
C THR A 435 3.51 -6.54 -17.78
N LYS A 436 3.64 -6.42 -19.11
CA LYS A 436 4.42 -7.38 -19.92
C LYS A 436 5.85 -7.54 -19.41
N ASP A 437 6.54 -6.42 -19.15
CA ASP A 437 7.94 -6.45 -18.70
C ASP A 437 8.08 -7.07 -17.31
N GLY A 438 7.11 -6.82 -16.41
CA GLY A 438 7.04 -7.46 -15.10
C GLY A 438 6.89 -8.98 -15.22
N ALA A 439 5.89 -9.45 -15.97
CA ALA A 439 5.68 -10.90 -16.18
C ALA A 439 6.86 -11.58 -16.90
N ASP A 440 7.44 -10.92 -17.91
CA ASP A 440 8.59 -11.45 -18.63
C ASP A 440 9.83 -11.63 -17.73
N LEU A 441 10.01 -10.76 -16.73
CA LEU A 441 11.11 -10.88 -15.77
C LEU A 441 11.04 -12.20 -15.01
N HIS A 442 9.86 -12.57 -14.51
CA HIS A 442 9.64 -13.83 -13.80
C HIS A 442 9.76 -15.02 -14.74
N ARG A 443 9.24 -14.95 -15.97
CA ARG A 443 9.44 -16.02 -16.96
C ARG A 443 10.93 -16.26 -17.23
N VAL A 444 11.71 -15.20 -17.42
CA VAL A 444 13.16 -15.29 -17.68
C VAL A 444 13.90 -15.91 -16.48
N ALA A 445 13.44 -15.67 -15.25
CA ALA A 445 13.98 -16.33 -14.06
C ALA A 445 13.61 -17.83 -13.95
N GLY A 446 12.66 -18.31 -14.75
CA GLY A 446 12.31 -19.72 -14.88
C GLY A 446 10.93 -20.10 -14.36
N TRP A 447 10.10 -19.14 -13.90
CA TRP A 447 8.73 -19.41 -13.44
C TRP A 447 7.85 -19.83 -14.63
N ASP A 448 7.20 -21.00 -14.55
CA ASP A 448 6.31 -21.48 -15.61
C ASP A 448 4.95 -20.76 -15.55
N HIS A 449 4.69 -19.93 -16.54
CA HIS A 449 3.46 -19.15 -16.67
C HIS A 449 2.30 -19.97 -17.29
N GLY A 450 2.58 -21.20 -17.74
CA GLY A 450 1.59 -22.06 -18.38
C GLY A 450 0.92 -21.40 -19.58
N ALA A 451 -0.40 -21.29 -19.53
CA ALA A 451 -1.21 -20.73 -20.62
C ALA A 451 -1.20 -19.18 -20.70
N TRP A 452 -0.48 -18.50 -19.81
CA TRP A 452 -0.55 -17.06 -19.70
C TRP A 452 0.10 -16.35 -20.90
N LYS A 453 -0.66 -15.46 -21.55
CA LYS A 453 -0.16 -14.67 -22.69
C LYS A 453 0.60 -13.44 -22.19
N LEU A 454 1.92 -13.43 -22.36
CA LEU A 454 2.76 -12.35 -21.82
C LEU A 454 2.62 -11.00 -22.51
N ASN A 455 2.07 -10.97 -23.73
CA ASN A 455 1.75 -9.70 -24.39
C ASN A 455 0.54 -9.01 -23.76
N GLU A 456 -0.29 -9.77 -23.04
CA GLU A 456 -1.53 -9.34 -22.38
C GLU A 456 -1.63 -10.02 -20.99
N PRO A 457 -0.68 -9.76 -20.06
CA PRO A 457 -0.75 -10.36 -18.73
C PRO A 457 -2.05 -9.96 -18.04
N GLY A 458 -2.62 -10.88 -17.28
CA GLY A 458 -3.92 -10.76 -16.62
C GLY A 458 -5.16 -10.99 -17.50
N ASP A 459 -5.07 -11.03 -18.83
CA ASP A 459 -6.26 -11.19 -19.69
C ASP A 459 -6.81 -12.63 -19.72
N CYS A 460 -5.99 -13.64 -19.40
CA CYS A 460 -6.45 -15.01 -19.25
C CYS A 460 -5.95 -15.62 -17.94
N GLN A 461 -6.55 -16.74 -17.53
CA GLN A 461 -6.01 -17.50 -16.41
C GLN A 461 -4.58 -17.93 -16.75
N ALA A 462 -3.69 -17.76 -15.79
CA ALA A 462 -2.37 -18.36 -15.85
C ALA A 462 -2.46 -19.88 -15.62
N GLY A 463 -1.35 -20.54 -15.37
CA GLY A 463 -1.29 -21.93 -14.96
C GLY A 463 0.13 -22.33 -14.56
N ALA A 464 0.31 -23.61 -14.27
CA ALA A 464 1.58 -24.18 -13.80
C ALA A 464 2.03 -23.55 -12.46
N ASP A 465 3.09 -22.74 -12.45
CA ASP A 465 3.62 -22.11 -11.24
C ASP A 465 2.91 -20.80 -10.92
N VAL A 466 2.33 -20.13 -11.92
CA VAL A 466 1.80 -18.78 -11.76
C VAL A 466 0.29 -18.79 -11.49
N LEU A 467 -0.10 -18.04 -10.45
CA LEU A 467 -1.49 -17.79 -10.07
C LEU A 467 -1.73 -16.29 -9.90
N HIS A 468 -2.99 -15.87 -10.02
CA HIS A 468 -3.37 -14.46 -9.87
C HIS A 468 -4.81 -14.29 -9.40
N THR A 469 -5.12 -13.14 -8.79
CA THR A 469 -6.39 -12.92 -8.08
C THR A 469 -7.56 -12.59 -9.01
N GLU A 470 -7.32 -11.95 -10.15
CA GLU A 470 -8.37 -11.45 -11.05
C GLU A 470 -8.02 -11.59 -12.55
N ARG A 471 -9.00 -11.42 -13.45
CA ARG A 471 -8.79 -11.33 -14.90
C ARG A 471 -9.27 -10.00 -15.47
N HIS A 472 -8.48 -9.34 -16.30
CA HIS A 472 -8.95 -8.15 -17.03
C HIS A 472 -10.10 -8.47 -18.00
N THR A 473 -10.91 -7.45 -18.35
CA THR A 473 -12.08 -7.58 -19.24
C THR A 473 -11.74 -8.00 -20.67
N LYS A 474 -10.49 -7.84 -21.12
CA LYS A 474 -10.09 -7.99 -22.54
C LYS A 474 -9.87 -9.44 -22.99
N ALA A 475 -10.38 -10.42 -22.25
CA ALA A 475 -10.28 -11.85 -22.55
C ALA A 475 -11.08 -12.28 -23.81
N GLY A 476 -10.72 -11.78 -25.00
CA GLY A 476 -11.36 -12.12 -26.28
C GLY A 476 -12.85 -11.75 -26.36
N PHE A 477 -13.44 -11.86 -27.55
CA PHE A 477 -14.87 -11.66 -27.76
C PHE A 477 -15.68 -12.67 -26.92
N GLY A 478 -16.11 -12.27 -25.71
CA GLY A 478 -17.02 -13.04 -24.85
C GLY A 478 -16.44 -13.59 -23.53
N GLY A 479 -15.21 -13.22 -23.13
CA GLY A 479 -14.70 -13.58 -21.80
C GLY A 479 -15.44 -12.87 -20.67
N VAL A 480 -15.86 -13.60 -19.64
CA VAL A 480 -16.52 -13.04 -18.44
C VAL A 480 -15.43 -12.45 -17.53
N THR A 481 -15.57 -11.18 -17.16
CA THR A 481 -14.80 -10.58 -16.05
C THR A 481 -14.98 -11.42 -14.81
N GLY A 482 -13.94 -11.54 -13.99
CA GLY A 482 -14.14 -12.30 -12.77
C GLY A 482 -12.97 -12.33 -11.84
N GLN A 483 -13.33 -12.11 -10.58
CA GLN A 483 -12.57 -12.57 -9.43
C GLN A 483 -12.30 -14.07 -9.58
N LEU A 484 -11.02 -14.43 -9.58
CA LEU A 484 -10.62 -15.83 -9.50
C LEU A 484 -10.61 -16.31 -8.05
N GLY A 485 -10.61 -15.36 -7.10
CA GLY A 485 -10.45 -15.59 -5.67
C GLY A 485 -8.98 -15.66 -5.28
N GLY A 486 -8.73 -15.77 -3.98
CA GLY A 486 -7.38 -15.80 -3.44
C GLY A 486 -6.59 -17.06 -3.81
N VAL A 487 -5.27 -16.93 -3.69
CA VAL A 487 -4.27 -17.98 -3.89
C VAL A 487 -3.80 -18.49 -2.54
N VAL A 488 -3.55 -19.81 -2.43
CA VAL A 488 -2.79 -20.39 -1.32
C VAL A 488 -1.54 -21.09 -1.81
N VAL A 489 -0.47 -20.97 -1.04
CA VAL A 489 0.82 -21.60 -1.30
C VAL A 489 1.17 -22.52 -0.12
N GLY A 490 1.52 -23.76 -0.44
CA GLY A 490 2.05 -24.74 0.50
C GLY A 490 3.58 -24.74 0.53
N TRP A 491 4.17 -25.62 1.35
CA TRP A 491 5.63 -25.74 1.45
C TRP A 491 6.24 -26.71 0.43
N THR A 492 5.50 -27.74 0.04
CA THR A 492 6.00 -28.84 -0.81
C THR A 492 5.00 -29.32 -1.86
N SER A 493 3.73 -28.94 -1.73
CA SER A 493 2.65 -29.32 -2.64
C SER A 493 1.49 -28.34 -2.55
N ALA A 494 0.64 -28.34 -3.57
CA ALA A 494 -0.56 -27.53 -3.64
C ALA A 494 -1.53 -27.92 -2.51
N PRO A 495 -1.95 -26.97 -1.64
CA PRO A 495 -2.96 -27.23 -0.63
C PRO A 495 -4.33 -27.59 -1.23
N ALA A 496 -5.19 -28.24 -0.45
CA ALA A 496 -6.56 -28.48 -0.87
C ALA A 496 -7.36 -27.16 -0.89
N VAL A 497 -8.04 -26.90 -2.00
CA VAL A 497 -8.92 -25.73 -2.20
C VAL A 497 -10.35 -26.17 -2.59
N PRO A 498 -11.39 -25.38 -2.26
CA PRO A 498 -11.32 -24.08 -1.59
C PRO A 498 -11.01 -24.21 -0.10
N ILE A 499 -10.18 -23.31 0.43
CA ILE A 499 -10.03 -23.17 1.87
C ILE A 499 -11.25 -22.42 2.38
N SER A 500 -12.04 -23.08 3.24
CA SER A 500 -13.17 -22.46 3.93
C SER A 500 -12.71 -21.12 4.51
N THR A 501 -13.46 -20.04 4.25
CA THR A 501 -13.04 -18.68 4.61
C THR A 501 -12.48 -18.66 6.03
N PRO A 502 -11.31 -18.04 6.28
CA PRO A 502 -10.72 -18.05 7.61
C PRO A 502 -11.77 -17.51 8.59
N CYS A 503 -11.99 -18.15 9.74
CA CYS A 503 -13.13 -17.91 10.66
C CYS A 503 -14.42 -18.78 10.46
N ARG A 504 -14.38 -19.97 9.85
CA ARG A 504 -15.52 -20.92 9.77
C ARG A 504 -16.79 -20.39 9.07
N GLY A 505 -16.65 -19.47 8.11
CA GLY A 505 -17.75 -19.13 7.19
C GLY A 505 -18.86 -18.21 7.72
N LEU A 506 -18.77 -17.69 8.95
CA LEU A 506 -19.85 -16.86 9.48
C LEU A 506 -19.81 -15.38 9.03
N SER A 507 -18.70 -14.89 8.44
CA SER A 507 -18.64 -13.50 7.95
C SER A 507 -17.51 -13.15 6.96
N CYS A 508 -16.52 -14.01 6.70
CA CYS A 508 -15.38 -13.64 5.82
C CYS A 508 -15.70 -13.87 4.34
N SER A 509 -15.15 -13.05 3.46
CA SER A 509 -15.53 -13.01 2.04
C SER A 509 -14.33 -12.88 1.09
N THR A 510 -13.15 -13.22 1.59
CA THR A 510 -11.92 -13.42 0.80
C THR A 510 -11.67 -14.91 0.58
N PRO A 511 -12.51 -15.61 -0.22
CA PRO A 511 -12.33 -17.04 -0.44
C PRO A 511 -10.99 -17.28 -1.13
N VAL A 512 -10.34 -18.37 -0.72
CA VAL A 512 -9.09 -18.83 -1.31
C VAL A 512 -9.41 -20.10 -2.10
N THR A 513 -9.27 -19.99 -3.42
CA THR A 513 -9.87 -20.88 -4.41
C THR A 513 -8.82 -21.53 -5.33
N GLN A 514 -7.57 -21.07 -5.26
CA GLN A 514 -6.46 -21.49 -6.13
C GLN A 514 -5.27 -21.98 -5.28
N ALA A 515 -4.50 -22.97 -5.77
CA ALA A 515 -3.43 -23.64 -5.00
C ALA A 515 -2.19 -24.08 -5.81
#